data_AF-A0A969NQ76-F1
#
_entry.id   AF-A0A969NQ76-F1
#
_cell.length_a   1.000
_cell.length_b   1.000
_cell.length_c   1.000
_cell.angle_alpha   90.00
_cell.angle_beta   90.00
_cell.angle_gamma   90.00
#
_symmetry.space_group_name_H-M   'P 1'
#
loop_
_entity.id
_entity.type
_entity.pdbx_description
1 polymer ?
#
loop_
_entity_poly.entity_id
_entity_poly.type
_entity_poly.pdbx_seq_one_letter_code
_entity_poly.pdbx_strand_id
1 'polypeptide(L)' 'MTNLNGTWLGTYWQRGNPTRFELTLVQGGNSISGRIKDDNALGEASMVGEVVGRSL' A
#
# COMPACT_ATOMS: atom_id res chain seq x y z
N MET A 1 -13.85 12.60 -4.78
CA MET A 1 -13.48 12.00 -3.49
C MET A 1 -12.65 10.76 -3.79
N THR A 2 -11.33 10.81 -3.61
CA THR A 2 -10.47 9.65 -3.90
C THR A 2 -10.59 8.65 -2.77
N ASN A 3 -11.07 7.45 -3.10
CA ASN A 3 -11.20 6.32 -2.19
C ASN A 3 -10.05 5.35 -2.45
N LEU A 4 -9.16 5.18 -1.47
CA LEU A 4 -8.02 4.27 -1.57
C LEU A 4 -8.29 2.89 -0.94
N ASN A 5 -9.49 2.66 -0.42
CA ASN A 5 -9.87 1.37 0.15
C ASN A 5 -9.80 0.25 -0.89
N GLY A 6 -9.29 -0.91 -0.48
CA GLY A 6 -9.33 -2.13 -1.27
C GLY A 6 -7.97 -2.82 -1.41
N THR A 7 -7.92 -3.76 -2.34
CA THR A 7 -6.72 -4.53 -2.66
C THR A 7 -6.05 -3.97 -3.90
N TRP A 8 -4.75 -3.73 -3.79
CA TRP A 8 -3.89 -3.18 -4.82
C TRP A 8 -2.84 -4.22 -5.18
N LEU A 9 -2.64 -4.42 -6.48
CA LEU A 9 -1.59 -5.28 -7.01
C LEU A 9 -0.55 -4.41 -7.70
N GLY A 10 0.71 -4.66 -7.42
CA GLY A 10 1.79 -3.86 -7.98
C GLY A 10 3.08 -4.61 -8.18
N THR A 11 4.07 -3.92 -8.72
CA THR A 11 5.44 -4.41 -8.85
C THR A 11 6.38 -3.26 -8.51
N TYR A 12 7.30 -3.50 -7.57
CA TYR A 12 8.39 -2.59 -7.30
C TYR A 12 9.72 -3.22 -7.74
N TRP A 13 10.75 -2.39 -7.87
CA TRP A 13 12.07 -2.84 -8.29
C TRP A 13 13.07 -2.61 -7.16
N GLN A 14 13.70 -3.69 -6.71
CA GLN A 14 14.76 -3.61 -5.71
C GLN A 14 16.02 -4.26 -6.28
N ARG A 15 17.11 -3.48 -6.35
CA ARG A 15 18.40 -3.94 -6.89
C ARG A 15 18.26 -4.59 -8.29
N GLY A 16 17.39 -4.06 -9.13
CA GLY A 16 17.14 -4.59 -10.48
C GLY A 16 16.26 -5.83 -10.55
N ASN A 17 15.74 -6.33 -9.43
CA ASN A 17 14.78 -7.44 -9.42
C ASN A 17 13.36 -6.90 -9.25
N PRO A 18 12.43 -7.24 -10.17
CA PRO A 18 11.02 -6.90 -9.99
C PRO A 18 10.39 -7.83 -8.94
N THR A 19 9.69 -7.25 -7.98
CA THR A 19 8.96 -8.00 -6.94
C THR A 19 7.50 -7.59 -6.96
N ARG A 20 6.62 -8.60 -7.09
CA ARG A 20 5.18 -8.41 -7.03
C ARG A 20 4.74 -8.29 -5.57
N PHE A 21 3.74 -7.45 -5.35
CA PHE A 21 3.13 -7.32 -4.03
C PHE A 21 1.62 -7.20 -4.14
N GLU A 22 0.95 -7.63 -3.08
CA GLU A 22 -0.44 -7.33 -2.76
C GLU A 22 -0.47 -6.36 -1.59
N LEU A 23 -1.33 -5.35 -1.67
CA LEU A 23 -1.51 -4.34 -0.64
C LEU A 23 -3.00 -4.20 -0.32
N THR A 24 -3.41 -4.39 0.92
CA THR A 24 -4.76 -4.09 1.39
C THR A 24 -4.76 -2.77 2.16
N LEU A 25 -5.60 -1.83 1.73
CA LEU A 25 -5.72 -0.50 2.34
C LEU A 25 -7.12 -0.29 2.92
N VAL A 26 -7.14 0.31 4.11
CA VAL A 26 -8.32 0.87 4.76
C VAL A 26 -8.07 2.35 5.02
N GLN A 27 -8.91 3.20 4.44
CA GLN A 27 -8.87 4.66 4.57
C GLN A 27 -10.04 5.15 5.43
N GLY A 28 -9.70 5.87 6.50
CA GLY A 28 -10.62 6.60 7.35
C GLY A 28 -10.33 8.11 7.30
N GLY A 29 -11.14 8.87 6.56
CA GLY A 29 -10.87 10.29 6.34
C GLY A 29 -9.54 10.50 5.60
N ASN A 30 -8.59 11.18 6.23
CA ASN A 30 -7.23 11.34 5.71
C ASN A 30 -6.27 10.26 6.21
N SER A 31 -6.64 9.46 7.18
CA SER A 31 -5.77 8.40 7.68
C SER A 31 -5.89 7.17 6.78
N ILE A 32 -4.76 6.51 6.52
CA ILE A 32 -4.72 5.24 5.81
C ILE A 32 -3.89 4.23 6.60
N SER A 33 -4.35 2.99 6.62
CA SER A 33 -3.64 1.87 7.21
C SER A 33 -3.74 0.66 6.30
N GLY A 34 -2.80 -0.27 6.40
CA GLY A 34 -2.81 -1.43 5.53
C GLY A 34 -1.75 -2.46 5.82
N ARG A 35 -1.79 -3.53 5.03
CA ARG A 35 -0.77 -4.56 4.99
C ARG A 35 -0.30 -4.80 3.58
N ILE A 36 1.01 -4.96 3.44
CA ILE A 36 1.68 -5.35 2.21
C ILE A 36 2.08 -6.80 2.38
N LYS A 37 1.87 -7.60 1.35
CA LYS A 37 2.37 -8.96 1.23
C LYS A 37 3.18 -9.06 -0.05
N ASP A 38 4.45 -9.40 0.06
CA ASP A 38 5.27 -9.81 -1.07
C ASP A 38 5.95 -11.16 -0.76
N ASP A 39 6.48 -11.80 -1.80
CA ASP A 39 7.09 -13.13 -1.69
C ASP A 39 8.61 -13.06 -1.38
N ASN A 40 9.10 -11.94 -0.84
CA ASN A 40 10.52 -11.77 -0.57
C ASN A 40 10.87 -12.13 0.90
N ALA A 41 12.15 -11.96 1.28
CA ALA A 41 12.62 -12.24 2.64
C ALA A 41 12.15 -11.25 3.73
N LEU A 42 11.60 -10.11 3.33
CA LEU A 42 10.99 -9.08 4.19
C LEU A 42 9.51 -9.39 4.49
N GLY A 43 8.81 -10.08 3.59
CA GLY A 43 7.50 -10.69 3.84
C GLY A 43 6.34 -9.70 4.04
N GLU A 44 5.44 -10.03 4.98
CA GLU A 44 4.29 -9.17 5.32
C GLU A 44 4.72 -7.92 6.12
N ALA A 45 4.40 -6.73 5.62
CA ALA A 45 4.65 -5.46 6.28
C ALA A 45 3.34 -4.74 6.64
N SER A 46 3.34 -3.98 7.73
CA SER A 46 2.24 -3.06 8.07
C SER A 46 2.60 -1.63 7.69
N MET A 47 1.60 -0.85 7.28
CA MET A 47 1.76 0.58 6.99
C MET A 47 0.66 1.41 7.61
N VAL A 48 1.03 2.63 8.02
CA VAL A 48 0.12 3.69 8.48
C VAL A 48 0.61 4.99 7.86
N GLY A 49 -0.30 5.85 7.41
CA GLY A 49 0.04 7.14 6.82
C GLY A 49 -1.14 8.08 6.69
N GLU A 50 -0.89 9.20 6.01
CA GLU A 50 -1.89 10.23 5.73
C GLU A 50 -2.02 10.46 4.21
N VAL A 51 -3.26 10.62 3.74
CA VAL A 51 -3.60 10.97 2.37
C VAL A 51 -3.51 12.48 2.21
N VAL A 52 -2.47 12.95 1.52
CA VAL A 52 -2.27 14.37 1.17
C VAL A 52 -2.96 14.72 -0.16
N GLY A 53 -3.33 15.99 -0.34
CA GLY A 53 -3.93 16.49 -1.60
C GLY A 53 -5.44 16.27 -1.74
N ARG A 54 -6.12 15.82 -0.69
CA ARG A 54 -7.58 15.78 -0.64
C ARG A 54 -8.11 17.20 -0.40
N SER A 55 -8.71 17.80 -1.42
CA SER A 55 -9.58 18.98 -1.25
C SER A 55 -10.94 18.51 -0.74
N LEU A 56 -11.43 19.14 0.35
CA LEU A 56 -12.76 18.91 0.91
C LEU A 56 -13.86 19.46 0.00
#